data_AF-A0AAU1F0S7-F1
#
_entry.id   AF-A0AAU1F0S7-F1
#
_cell.length_a   1.000
_cell.length_b   1.000
_cell.length_c   1.000
_cell.angle_alpha   90.00
_cell.angle_beta   90.00
_cell.angle_gamma   90.00
#
_symmetry.space_group_name_H-M   'P 1'
#
loop_
_entity.id
_entity.type
_entity.pdbx_description
1 polymer ?
#
loop_
_entity_poly.entity_id
_entity_poly.type
_entity_poly.pdbx_seq_one_letter_code
_entity_poly.pdbx_strand_id
1 'polypeptide(L)'
;MSVTLGAAGFAAANIATSTGGKEDSGLLPWILWSGALLAILVVYTGTVTGVFALPAGIPSVWDLVVPLAIGLAQFMLFGALTRSVAQFTNSYGMVRAWFFAMAAFGAFATVGILRARHLVNVTAYHATLTDGVKYYRSRLMSDVAGAGALTLVSAVGGGLRVGGADISQFWTYVNVSAVLLVLTIGLVMHHTTGKELRKKIRDASVSNPPPSGYPIPPA
;
A
#
# COMPACT_ATOMS: atom_id res chain seq x y z
N MET A 1 0.20 -11.28 -6.89
CA MET A 1 0.34 -10.09 -7.76
C MET A 1 -0.18 -10.30 -9.17
N SER A 2 -0.07 -11.49 -9.77
CA SER A 2 -0.54 -11.74 -11.13
C SER A 2 -2.04 -11.44 -11.31
N VAL A 3 -2.86 -11.80 -10.31
CA VAL A 3 -4.32 -11.57 -10.31
C VAL A 3 -4.68 -10.07 -10.27
N THR A 4 -3.98 -9.28 -9.45
CA THR A 4 -4.26 -7.84 -9.30
C THR A 4 -3.82 -7.06 -10.53
N LEU A 5 -2.73 -7.48 -11.20
CA LEU A 5 -2.30 -6.91 -12.46
C LEU A 5 -3.32 -7.18 -13.58
N GLY A 6 -3.87 -8.40 -13.62
CA GLY A 6 -4.96 -8.76 -14.54
C GLY A 6 -6.22 -7.92 -14.29
N ALA A 7 -6.61 -7.73 -13.04
CA ALA A 7 -7.73 -6.86 -12.66
C ALA A 7 -7.46 -5.39 -13.06
N ALA A 8 -6.23 -4.90 -12.89
CA ALA A 8 -5.85 -3.55 -13.30
C ALA A 8 -5.94 -3.36 -14.82
N GLY A 9 -5.49 -4.34 -15.61
CA GLY A 9 -5.61 -4.34 -17.07
C GLY A 9 -7.06 -4.39 -17.53
N PHE A 10 -7.88 -5.24 -16.91
CA PHE A 10 -9.31 -5.33 -17.18
C PHE A 10 -10.05 -4.02 -16.85
N ALA A 11 -9.73 -3.40 -15.71
CA ALA A 11 -10.28 -2.09 -15.34
C ALA A 11 -9.86 -1.00 -16.33
N ALA A 12 -8.59 -0.95 -16.73
CA ALA A 12 -8.11 0.03 -17.72
C ALA A 12 -8.81 -0.13 -19.08
N ALA A 13 -8.99 -1.37 -19.54
CA ALA A 13 -9.73 -1.66 -20.76
C ALA A 13 -11.20 -1.21 -20.65
N ASN A 14 -11.85 -1.49 -19.51
CA ASN A 14 -13.23 -1.08 -19.28
C ASN A 14 -13.38 0.46 -19.29
N ILE A 15 -12.47 1.17 -18.62
CA ILE A 15 -12.42 2.64 -18.61
C ILE A 15 -12.25 3.17 -20.04
N ALA A 16 -11.30 2.63 -20.81
CA ALA A 16 -11.02 3.07 -22.18
C ALA A 16 -12.25 2.93 -23.11
N THR A 17 -13.00 1.83 -22.97
CA THR A 17 -14.21 1.57 -23.77
C THR A 17 -15.44 2.38 -23.33
N SER A 18 -15.43 2.99 -22.14
CA SER A 18 -16.59 3.68 -21.55
C SER A 18 -16.77 5.15 -21.99
N THR A 19 -15.93 5.63 -22.92
CA THR A 19 -15.73 7.05 -23.28
C THR A 19 -16.86 7.73 -24.10
N GLY A 20 -18.08 7.15 -24.15
CA GLY A 20 -19.18 7.64 -24.98
C GLY A 20 -20.24 8.54 -24.29
N GLY A 21 -20.19 8.73 -22.97
CA GLY A 21 -21.23 9.48 -22.23
C GLY A 21 -20.90 10.97 -22.08
N LYS A 22 -21.82 11.87 -22.49
CA LYS A 22 -21.66 13.34 -22.46
C LYS A 22 -21.47 13.97 -21.08
N GLU A 23 -21.73 13.24 -19.99
CA GLU A 23 -21.74 13.80 -18.63
C GLU A 23 -20.59 13.32 -17.73
N ASP A 24 -19.85 12.28 -18.12
CA ASP A 24 -18.75 11.75 -17.32
C ASP A 24 -17.42 12.33 -17.82
N SER A 25 -16.78 13.17 -17.00
CA SER A 25 -15.38 13.53 -17.17
C SER A 25 -14.54 12.24 -17.10
N GLY A 26 -14.21 11.65 -18.25
CA GLY A 26 -13.48 10.38 -18.35
C GLY A 26 -12.12 10.36 -17.61
N LEU A 27 -11.65 11.52 -17.14
CA LEU A 27 -10.46 11.68 -16.32
C LEU A 27 -10.56 11.06 -14.91
N LEU A 28 -11.71 11.15 -14.23
CA LEU A 28 -11.82 10.71 -12.84
C LEU A 28 -11.54 9.19 -12.67
N PRO A 29 -12.11 8.29 -13.49
CA PRO A 29 -11.76 6.87 -13.44
C PRO A 29 -10.26 6.60 -13.61
N TRP A 30 -9.58 7.33 -14.50
CA TRP A 30 -8.13 7.20 -14.69
C TRP A 30 -7.32 7.62 -13.47
N ILE A 31 -7.76 8.66 -12.75
CA ILE A 31 -7.13 9.10 -11.51
C ILE A 31 -7.33 8.06 -10.39
N LEU A 32 -8.53 7.50 -10.26
CA LEU A 32 -8.79 6.43 -9.29
C LEU A 32 -7.99 5.16 -9.61
N TRP A 33 -7.89 4.81 -10.88
CA TRP A 33 -7.09 3.68 -11.36
C TRP A 33 -5.61 3.86 -11.06
N SER A 34 -5.05 5.05 -11.33
CA SER A 34 -3.65 5.34 -11.04
C SER A 34 -3.37 5.34 -9.53
N GLY A 35 -4.32 5.81 -8.71
CA GLY A 35 -4.24 5.69 -7.26
C GLY A 35 -4.22 4.25 -6.76
N ALA A 36 -5.00 3.35 -7.37
CA ALA A 36 -4.97 1.92 -7.05
C ALA A 36 -3.63 1.27 -7.44
N LEU A 37 -3.05 1.63 -8.58
CA LEU A 37 -1.70 1.20 -8.95
C LEU A 37 -0.64 1.70 -7.97
N LEU A 38 -0.73 2.97 -7.58
CA LEU A 38 0.20 3.57 -6.63
C LEU A 38 0.12 2.88 -5.27
N ALA A 39 -1.08 2.52 -4.81
CA ALA A 39 -1.27 1.72 -3.60
C ALA A 39 -0.56 0.34 -3.68
N ILE A 40 -0.65 -0.35 -4.82
CA ILE A 40 0.11 -1.60 -5.05
C ILE A 40 1.61 -1.34 -4.92
N LEU A 41 2.13 -0.30 -5.59
CA LEU A 41 3.56 0.01 -5.57
C LEU A 41 4.06 0.32 -4.15
N VAL A 42 3.29 1.06 -3.35
CA VAL A 42 3.62 1.36 -1.95
C VAL A 42 3.72 0.07 -1.13
N VAL A 43 2.72 -0.81 -1.19
CA VAL A 43 2.76 -2.08 -0.44
C VAL A 43 3.89 -2.98 -0.92
N TYR A 44 4.13 -3.06 -2.22
CA TYR A 44 5.21 -3.86 -2.77
C TYR A 44 6.57 -3.38 -2.29
N THR A 45 6.84 -2.08 -2.42
CA THR A 45 8.09 -1.48 -1.98
C THR A 45 8.27 -1.60 -0.47
N GLY A 46 7.22 -1.41 0.33
CA GLY A 46 7.22 -1.69 1.76
C GLY A 46 7.60 -3.14 2.09
N THR A 47 7.02 -4.10 1.37
CA THR A 47 7.33 -5.54 1.57
C THR A 47 8.78 -5.86 1.20
N VAL A 48 9.26 -5.38 0.05
CA VAL A 48 10.64 -5.59 -0.42
C VAL A 48 11.65 -4.94 0.52
N THR A 49 11.36 -3.76 1.06
CA THR A 49 12.23 -3.11 2.05
C THR A 49 12.25 -3.84 3.38
N GLY A 50 11.11 -4.42 3.80
CA GLY A 50 11.00 -5.16 5.04
C GLY A 50 11.63 -6.55 5.04
N VAL A 51 11.81 -7.19 3.88
CA VAL A 51 12.30 -8.57 3.79
C VAL A 51 13.68 -8.75 4.43
N PHE A 52 14.54 -7.72 4.37
CA PHE A 52 15.88 -7.75 4.95
C PHE A 52 15.89 -7.66 6.48
N ALA A 53 14.80 -7.17 7.08
CA ALA A 53 14.68 -7.00 8.52
C ALA A 53 13.90 -8.14 9.19
N LEU A 54 13.17 -8.95 8.42
CA LEU A 54 12.38 -10.04 9.00
C LEU A 54 13.27 -11.22 9.37
N PRO A 55 13.03 -11.88 10.53
CA PRO A 55 13.71 -13.12 10.86
C PRO A 55 13.41 -14.20 9.82
N ALA A 56 14.40 -15.05 9.54
CA ALA A 56 14.20 -16.30 8.82
C ALA A 56 13.42 -17.29 9.72
N GLY A 57 12.10 -17.13 9.77
CA GLY A 57 11.18 -18.01 10.49
C GLY A 57 10.13 -18.58 9.55
N ILE A 58 9.58 -19.74 9.91
CA ILE A 58 8.45 -20.33 9.18
C ILE A 58 7.24 -19.41 9.41
N PRO A 59 6.63 -18.85 8.35
CA PRO A 59 5.46 -17.98 8.51
C PRO A 59 4.30 -18.78 9.10
N SER A 60 3.61 -18.19 10.08
CA SER A 60 2.38 -18.75 10.60
C SER A 60 1.24 -18.56 9.61
N VAL A 61 0.16 -19.34 9.71
CA VAL A 61 -1.05 -19.17 8.88
C VAL A 61 -1.61 -17.74 9.01
N TRP A 62 -1.47 -17.12 10.19
CA TRP A 62 -1.88 -15.74 10.41
C TRP A 62 -1.07 -14.71 9.61
N ASP A 63 0.19 -15.03 9.28
CA ASP A 63 1.02 -14.17 8.44
C ASP A 63 0.58 -14.22 6.96
N LEU A 64 -0.27 -15.18 6.56
CA LEU A 64 -0.90 -15.25 5.24
C LEU A 64 -2.22 -14.46 5.15
N VAL A 65 -2.91 -14.28 6.28
CA VAL A 65 -4.22 -13.59 6.31
C VAL A 65 -4.08 -12.12 5.90
N VAL A 66 -3.04 -11.43 6.36
CA VAL A 66 -2.82 -10.01 6.02
C VAL A 66 -2.52 -9.81 4.52
N PRO A 67 -1.55 -10.52 3.90
CA PRO A 67 -1.34 -10.45 2.46
C PRO A 67 -2.59 -10.80 1.65
N LEU A 68 -3.38 -11.78 2.10
CA LEU A 68 -4.63 -12.16 1.45
C LEU A 68 -5.66 -11.02 1.51
N ALA A 69 -5.86 -10.42 2.69
CA ALA A 69 -6.77 -9.30 2.88
C ALA A 69 -6.34 -8.06 2.05
N ILE A 70 -5.04 -7.78 1.98
CA ILE A 70 -4.49 -6.73 1.12
C ILE A 70 -4.74 -7.05 -0.35
N GLY A 71 -4.52 -8.30 -0.79
CA GLY A 71 -4.79 -8.73 -2.15
C GLY A 71 -6.27 -8.61 -2.54
N LEU A 72 -7.17 -8.94 -1.61
CA LEU A 72 -8.61 -8.76 -1.79
C LEU A 72 -8.99 -7.28 -1.87
N ALA A 73 -8.41 -6.42 -1.02
CA ALA A 73 -8.65 -4.98 -1.08
C ALA A 73 -8.12 -4.37 -2.40
N GLN A 74 -6.97 -4.82 -2.88
CA GLN A 74 -6.43 -4.45 -4.20
C GLN A 74 -7.38 -4.89 -5.32
N PHE A 75 -7.89 -6.12 -5.27
CA PHE A 75 -8.88 -6.59 -6.24
C PHE A 75 -10.14 -5.72 -6.22
N MET A 76 -10.66 -5.38 -5.03
CA MET A 76 -11.83 -4.50 -4.88
C MET A 76 -11.58 -3.09 -5.43
N LEU A 77 -10.38 -2.53 -5.26
CA LEU A 77 -10.02 -1.21 -5.80
C LEU A 77 -10.16 -1.15 -7.33
N PHE A 78 -9.76 -2.20 -8.05
CA PHE A 78 -9.95 -2.28 -9.50
C PHE A 78 -11.36 -2.74 -9.89
N GLY A 79 -11.95 -3.66 -9.13
CA GLY A 79 -13.33 -4.13 -9.34
C GLY A 79 -14.35 -2.99 -9.27
N ALA A 80 -14.17 -2.05 -8.34
CA ALA A 80 -15.01 -0.85 -8.23
C ALA A 80 -14.99 0.01 -9.50
N LEU A 81 -13.92 -0.05 -10.30
CA LEU A 81 -13.76 0.73 -11.54
C LEU A 81 -14.33 0.02 -12.77
N THR A 82 -14.76 -1.24 -12.63
CA THR A 82 -15.30 -2.04 -13.73
C THR A 82 -16.83 -1.99 -13.71
N ARG A 83 -17.44 -1.36 -14.73
CA ARG A 83 -18.91 -1.19 -14.82
C ARG A 83 -19.66 -2.54 -14.80
N SER A 84 -19.08 -3.57 -15.43
CA SER A 84 -19.69 -4.90 -15.51
C SER A 84 -19.76 -5.62 -14.16
N VAL A 85 -18.79 -5.37 -13.28
CA VAL A 85 -18.74 -6.02 -11.96
C VAL A 85 -19.56 -5.25 -10.95
N ALA A 86 -19.50 -3.92 -10.99
CA ALA A 86 -20.05 -3.10 -9.94
C ALA A 86 -21.47 -2.59 -10.21
N GLN A 87 -21.95 -2.71 -11.46
CA GLN A 87 -23.30 -2.32 -11.89
C GLN A 87 -23.72 -0.91 -11.43
N PHE A 88 -22.75 0.00 -11.24
CA PHE A 88 -23.03 1.35 -10.78
C PHE A 88 -23.75 2.13 -11.86
N THR A 89 -24.92 2.67 -11.52
CA THR A 89 -25.72 3.54 -12.39
C THR A 89 -25.18 4.98 -12.42
N ASN A 90 -24.29 5.35 -11.49
CA ASN A 90 -23.68 6.68 -11.41
C ASN A 90 -22.22 6.65 -10.94
N SER A 91 -21.47 7.69 -11.28
CA SER A 91 -20.06 7.86 -10.88
C SER A 91 -19.85 8.02 -9.37
N TYR A 92 -20.88 8.46 -8.64
CA TYR A 92 -20.82 8.59 -7.18
C TYR A 92 -20.68 7.23 -6.46
N GLY A 93 -21.40 6.21 -6.92
CA GLY A 93 -21.31 4.85 -6.38
C GLY A 93 -19.91 4.26 -6.55
N MET A 94 -19.33 4.42 -7.74
CA MET A 94 -17.96 4.02 -8.04
C MET A 94 -16.94 4.69 -7.13
N VAL A 95 -16.98 6.03 -7.02
CA VAL A 95 -16.05 6.80 -6.18
C VAL A 95 -16.19 6.40 -4.71
N ARG A 96 -17.42 6.24 -4.22
CA ARG A 96 -17.70 5.81 -2.85
C ARG A 96 -17.11 4.43 -2.57
N ALA A 97 -17.36 3.46 -3.44
CA ALA A 97 -16.82 2.11 -3.31
C ALA A 97 -15.29 2.11 -3.32
N TRP A 98 -14.67 2.91 -4.20
CA TRP A 98 -13.23 3.07 -4.26
C TRP A 98 -12.65 3.62 -2.94
N PHE A 99 -13.27 4.64 -2.35
CA PHE A 99 -12.83 5.18 -1.06
C PHE A 99 -12.95 4.17 0.08
N PHE A 100 -14.02 3.38 0.15
CA PHE A 100 -14.15 2.33 1.15
C PHE A 100 -13.13 1.21 0.95
N ALA A 101 -12.87 0.81 -0.31
CA ALA A 101 -11.81 -0.16 -0.61
C ALA A 101 -10.42 0.37 -0.22
N MET A 102 -10.14 1.65 -0.45
CA MET A 102 -8.89 2.30 -0.03
C MET A 102 -8.77 2.42 1.50
N ALA A 103 -9.88 2.69 2.20
CA ALA A 103 -9.92 2.69 3.65
C ALA A 103 -9.63 1.30 4.22
N ALA A 104 -10.28 0.26 3.70
CA ALA A 104 -10.02 -1.13 4.08
C ALA A 104 -8.56 -1.53 3.80
N PHE A 105 -8.04 -1.15 2.64
CA PHE A 105 -6.63 -1.34 2.28
C PHE A 105 -5.68 -0.70 3.31
N GLY A 106 -5.90 0.57 3.66
CA GLY A 106 -5.10 1.28 4.67
C GLY A 106 -5.18 0.62 6.05
N ALA A 107 -6.37 0.14 6.44
CA ALA A 107 -6.56 -0.54 7.71
C ALA A 107 -5.78 -1.87 7.76
N PHE A 108 -5.88 -2.69 6.72
CA PHE A 108 -5.11 -3.94 6.63
C PHE A 108 -3.60 -3.70 6.56
N ALA A 109 -3.16 -2.69 5.82
CA ALA A 109 -1.76 -2.29 5.80
C ALA A 109 -1.28 -1.88 7.20
N THR A 110 -2.07 -1.09 7.94
CA THR A 110 -1.76 -0.68 9.32
C THR A 110 -1.58 -1.90 10.23
N VAL A 111 -2.50 -2.86 10.18
CA VAL A 111 -2.41 -4.11 10.95
C VAL A 111 -1.16 -4.91 10.55
N GLY A 112 -0.86 -5.02 9.26
CA GLY A 112 0.33 -5.68 8.75
C GLY A 112 1.63 -5.07 9.23
N ILE A 113 1.73 -3.73 9.21
CA ILE A 113 2.91 -2.99 9.68
C ILE A 113 3.08 -3.15 11.20
N LEU A 114 1.98 -3.08 11.97
CA LEU A 114 2.02 -3.33 13.42
C LEU A 114 2.48 -4.75 13.74
N ARG A 115 2.02 -5.74 12.98
CA ARG A 115 2.45 -7.13 13.11
C ARG A 115 3.95 -7.27 12.77
N ALA A 116 4.40 -6.70 11.66
CA ALA A 116 5.82 -6.70 11.29
C ALA A 116 6.68 -6.05 12.37
N ARG A 117 6.24 -4.92 12.93
CA ARG A 117 6.91 -4.25 14.05
C ARG A 117 6.99 -5.13 15.29
N HIS A 118 5.92 -5.85 15.62
CA HIS A 118 5.91 -6.78 16.73
C HIS A 118 6.94 -7.90 16.52
N LEU A 119 6.96 -8.54 15.34
CA LEU A 119 7.92 -9.59 14.99
C LEU A 119 9.37 -9.09 15.08
N VAL A 120 9.62 -7.90 14.53
CA VAL A 120 10.93 -7.26 14.60
C VAL A 120 11.31 -6.91 16.04
N ASN A 121 10.37 -6.58 16.92
CA ASN A 121 10.65 -6.26 18.32
C ASN A 121 11.03 -7.49 19.17
N VAL A 122 10.37 -8.63 18.95
CA VAL A 122 10.58 -9.85 19.75
C VAL A 122 11.77 -10.68 19.29
N THR A 123 12.27 -10.43 18.07
CA THR A 123 13.40 -11.17 17.51
C THR A 123 14.73 -10.65 18.07
N ALA A 124 15.59 -11.57 18.52
CA ALA A 124 16.98 -11.27 18.85
C ALA A 124 17.82 -11.21 17.57
N TYR A 125 18.40 -10.04 17.29
CA TYR A 125 19.29 -9.86 16.14
C TYR A 125 20.74 -9.88 16.59
N HIS A 126 21.63 -10.25 15.66
CA HIS A 126 23.07 -10.15 15.88
C HIS A 126 23.46 -8.70 16.21
N ALA A 127 24.43 -8.52 17.12
CA ALA A 127 24.80 -7.20 17.64
C ALA A 127 25.14 -6.19 16.52
N THR A 128 25.76 -6.68 15.45
CA THR A 128 26.15 -5.88 14.27
C THR A 128 24.96 -5.32 13.49
N LEU A 129 23.78 -5.92 13.57
CA LEU A 129 22.56 -5.49 12.86
C LEU A 129 21.67 -4.58 13.71
N THR A 130 21.98 -4.40 14.99
CA THR A 130 21.13 -3.69 15.97
C THR A 130 20.77 -2.28 15.52
N ASP A 131 21.73 -1.54 14.95
CA ASP A 131 21.51 -0.17 14.50
C ASP A 131 20.58 -0.08 13.28
N GLY A 132 20.74 -1.02 12.33
CA GLY A 132 19.86 -1.14 11.17
C GLY A 132 18.43 -1.48 11.60
N VAL A 133 18.29 -2.44 12.51
CA VAL A 133 17.00 -2.86 13.06
C VAL A 133 16.33 -1.74 13.86
N LYS A 134 17.08 -1.02 14.70
CA LYS A 134 16.55 0.12 15.48
C LYS A 134 16.05 1.24 14.56
N TYR A 135 16.81 1.56 13.51
CA TYR A 135 16.39 2.51 12.48
C TYR A 135 15.08 2.05 11.82
N TYR A 136 15.02 0.80 11.35
CA TYR A 136 13.83 0.26 10.70
C TYR A 136 12.60 0.25 11.63
N ARG A 137 12.76 -0.15 12.90
CA ARG A 137 11.69 -0.10 13.92
C ARG A 137 11.11 1.30 14.11
N SER A 138 11.95 2.33 14.10
CA SER A 138 11.49 3.71 14.21
C SER A 138 10.67 4.14 12.99
N ARG A 139 11.05 3.65 11.80
CA ARG A 139 10.37 3.97 10.55
C ARG A 139 9.02 3.28 10.43
N LEU A 140 8.89 2.04 10.91
CA LEU A 140 7.60 1.33 10.93
C LEU A 140 6.49 2.14 11.61
N MET A 141 6.82 2.96 12.61
CA MET A 141 5.81 3.84 13.23
C MET A 141 5.37 4.99 12.33
N SER A 142 6.27 5.54 11.53
CA SER A 142 5.91 6.51 10.50
C SER A 142 5.01 5.87 9.44
N ASP A 143 5.28 4.61 9.09
CA ASP A 143 4.48 3.87 8.11
C ASP A 143 3.08 3.52 8.66
N VAL A 144 2.98 3.15 9.96
CA VAL A 144 1.69 3.01 10.67
C VAL A 144 0.90 4.31 10.62
N ALA A 145 1.54 5.44 10.92
CA ALA A 145 0.86 6.74 10.88
C ALA A 145 0.40 7.09 9.46
N GLY A 146 1.21 6.83 8.44
CA GLY A 146 0.85 7.06 7.03
C GLY A 146 -0.33 6.18 6.57
N ALA A 147 -0.30 4.89 6.89
CA ALA A 147 -1.39 3.96 6.58
C ALA A 147 -2.69 4.31 7.35
N GLY A 148 -2.55 4.74 8.61
CA GLY A 148 -3.67 5.24 9.42
C GLY A 148 -4.27 6.52 8.83
N ALA A 149 -3.44 7.48 8.42
CA ALA A 149 -3.89 8.71 7.76
C ALA A 149 -4.62 8.40 6.44
N LEU A 150 -4.07 7.50 5.61
CA LEU A 150 -4.72 7.02 4.39
C LEU A 150 -6.10 6.41 4.70
N THR A 151 -6.20 5.60 5.74
CA THR A 151 -7.45 4.97 6.19
C THR A 151 -8.48 6.04 6.56
N LEU A 152 -8.10 7.00 7.39
CA LEU A 152 -8.99 8.06 7.86
C LEU A 152 -9.46 8.96 6.72
N VAL A 153 -8.53 9.45 5.88
CA VAL A 153 -8.86 10.30 4.73
C VAL A 153 -9.81 9.57 3.78
N SER A 154 -9.56 8.29 3.53
CA SER A 154 -10.41 7.50 2.64
C SER A 154 -11.77 7.20 3.25
N ALA A 155 -11.83 6.89 4.55
CA ALA A 155 -13.08 6.64 5.28
C ALA A 155 -13.96 7.89 5.34
N VAL A 156 -13.36 9.06 5.59
CA VAL A 156 -14.07 10.36 5.52
C VAL A 156 -14.56 10.62 4.10
N GLY A 157 -13.71 10.44 3.08
CA GLY A 157 -14.09 10.61 1.68
C GLY A 157 -15.23 9.68 1.22
N GLY A 158 -15.26 8.44 1.71
CA GLY A 158 -16.36 7.49 1.47
C GLY A 158 -17.61 7.83 2.27
N GLY A 159 -17.44 8.19 3.55
CA GLY A 159 -18.48 8.49 4.53
C GLY A 159 -19.29 9.73 4.19
N LEU A 160 -18.63 10.82 3.76
CA LEU A 160 -19.31 12.05 3.35
C LEU A 160 -20.32 11.80 2.20
N ARG A 161 -20.10 10.76 1.38
CA ARG A 161 -21.02 10.36 0.29
C ARG A 161 -22.11 9.37 0.69
N VAL A 162 -22.12 8.87 1.93
CA VAL A 162 -23.17 7.97 2.42
C VAL A 162 -24.45 8.73 2.71
N GLY A 163 -24.34 9.98 3.16
CA GLY A 163 -25.48 10.80 3.59
C GLY A 163 -26.26 11.49 2.45
N GLY A 164 -25.99 11.15 1.18
CA GLY A 164 -26.63 11.82 0.04
C GLY A 164 -26.25 13.30 -0.11
N ALA A 165 -25.18 13.75 0.55
CA ALA A 165 -24.67 15.10 0.36
C ALA A 165 -24.18 15.22 -1.10
N ASP A 166 -24.71 16.21 -1.83
CA ASP A 166 -24.21 16.62 -3.14
C ASP A 166 -22.83 17.26 -2.97
N ILE A 167 -21.83 16.40 -2.78
CA ILE A 167 -20.44 16.81 -2.73
C ILE A 167 -20.04 17.22 -4.14
N SER A 168 -19.68 18.49 -4.29
CA SER A 168 -19.20 19.00 -5.57
C SER A 168 -18.03 18.16 -6.11
N GLN A 169 -17.95 18.05 -7.43
CA GLN A 169 -16.86 17.33 -8.10
C GLN A 169 -15.48 17.86 -7.67
N PHE A 170 -15.39 19.15 -7.35
CA PHE A 170 -14.19 19.77 -6.78
C PHE A 170 -13.70 19.06 -5.51
N TRP A 171 -14.57 18.85 -4.52
CA TRP A 171 -14.21 18.14 -3.28
C TRP A 171 -13.87 16.67 -3.52
N THR A 172 -14.41 16.07 -4.59
CA THR A 172 -13.99 14.73 -5.03
C THR A 172 -12.53 14.73 -5.42
N TYR A 173 -12.11 15.64 -6.29
CA TYR A 173 -10.73 15.76 -6.71
C TYR A 173 -9.80 16.07 -5.53
N VAL A 174 -10.18 16.99 -4.65
CA VAL A 174 -9.38 17.31 -3.45
C VAL A 174 -9.11 16.08 -2.59
N ASN A 175 -10.14 15.28 -2.31
CA ASN A 175 -9.97 14.05 -1.51
C ASN A 175 -9.12 12.99 -2.22
N VAL A 176 -9.32 12.80 -3.52
CA VAL A 176 -8.51 11.85 -4.31
C VAL A 176 -7.06 12.31 -4.37
N SER A 177 -6.80 13.61 -4.60
CA SER A 177 -5.46 14.19 -4.58
C SER A 177 -4.78 14.03 -3.21
N ALA A 178 -5.51 14.18 -2.10
CA ALA A 178 -4.98 13.93 -0.78
C ALA A 178 -4.54 12.46 -0.60
N VAL A 179 -5.35 11.50 -1.06
CA VAL A 179 -4.98 10.07 -1.07
C VAL A 179 -3.72 9.83 -1.91
N LEU A 180 -3.67 10.37 -3.13
CA LEU A 180 -2.52 10.22 -4.01
C LEU A 180 -1.24 10.82 -3.41
N LEU A 181 -1.36 11.97 -2.73
CA LEU A 181 -0.24 12.61 -2.05
C LEU A 181 0.30 11.72 -0.92
N VAL A 182 -0.57 11.18 -0.07
CA VAL A 182 -0.16 10.27 1.02
C VAL A 182 0.55 9.03 0.47
N LEU A 183 0.01 8.42 -0.58
CA LEU A 183 0.63 7.26 -1.23
C LEU A 183 1.99 7.61 -1.85
N THR A 184 2.11 8.76 -2.52
CA THR A 184 3.36 9.21 -3.13
C THR A 184 4.43 9.46 -2.07
N ILE A 185 4.07 10.12 -0.97
CA ILE A 185 4.97 10.32 0.18
C ILE A 185 5.40 8.96 0.73
N GLY A 186 4.47 8.01 0.92
CA GLY A 186 4.78 6.66 1.37
C GLY A 186 5.80 5.95 0.46
N LEU A 187 5.62 6.03 -0.86
CA LEU A 187 6.52 5.43 -1.84
C LEU A 187 7.95 6.01 -1.74
N VAL A 188 8.07 7.33 -1.70
CA VAL A 188 9.36 8.01 -1.55
C VAL A 188 10.04 7.62 -0.24
N MET A 189 9.26 7.55 0.84
CA MET A 189 9.76 7.18 2.16
C MET A 189 10.21 5.71 2.24
N HIS A 190 9.53 4.78 1.59
CA HIS A 190 9.99 3.40 1.49
C HIS A 190 11.31 3.30 0.71
N HIS A 191 11.44 4.05 -0.39
CA HIS A 191 12.69 4.07 -1.17
C HIS A 191 13.88 4.59 -0.35
N THR A 192 13.71 5.70 0.38
CA THR A 192 14.76 6.26 1.24
C THR A 192 15.10 5.29 2.38
N THR A 193 14.09 4.71 3.03
CA THR A 193 14.27 3.71 4.09
C THR A 193 15.06 2.50 3.60
N GLY A 194 14.72 1.97 2.42
CA GLY A 194 15.42 0.82 1.83
C GLY A 194 16.88 1.13 1.51
N LYS A 195 17.18 2.35 1.02
CA LYS A 195 18.57 2.79 0.78
C LYS A 195 19.38 2.86 2.08
N GLU A 196 18.83 3.50 3.11
CA GLU A 196 19.49 3.64 4.42
C GLU A 196 19.68 2.30 5.12
N LEU A 197 18.69 1.41 5.05
CA LEU A 197 18.78 0.07 5.63
C LEU A 197 19.89 -0.75 4.95
N ARG A 198 19.94 -0.77 3.62
CA ARG A 198 21.02 -1.45 2.87
C ARG A 198 22.40 -0.88 3.19
N LYS A 199 22.52 0.44 3.31
CA LYS A 199 23.76 1.10 3.72
C LYS A 199 24.22 0.61 5.10
N LYS A 200 23.33 0.66 6.10
CA LYS A 200 23.64 0.21 7.47
C LYS A 200 24.02 -1.27 7.54
N ILE A 201 23.34 -2.13 6.80
CA ILE A 201 23.67 -3.57 6.74
C ILE A 201 25.06 -3.77 6.12
N ARG A 202 25.37 -3.08 5.03
CA ARG A 202 26.69 -3.14 4.39
C ARG A 202 27.79 -2.66 5.33
N ASP A 203 27.62 -1.52 5.98
CA ASP A 203 28.62 -0.96 6.90
C ASP A 203 28.84 -1.89 8.12
N ALA A 204 27.79 -2.56 8.59
CA ALA A 204 27.87 -3.61 9.62
C ALA A 204 28.67 -4.84 9.14
N SER A 205 28.50 -5.26 7.89
CA SER A 205 29.24 -6.40 7.32
C SER A 205 30.74 -6.13 7.12
N VAL A 206 31.10 -4.87 6.85
CA VAL A 206 32.50 -4.44 6.67
C VAL A 206 33.21 -4.33 8.03
N SER A 207 32.54 -3.78 9.04
CA SER A 207 33.12 -3.60 10.38
C SER A 207 33.29 -4.90 11.16
N ASN A 208 32.49 -5.92 10.84
CA ASN A 208 32.50 -7.21 11.53
C ASN A 208 32.40 -8.33 10.49
N PRO A 209 33.49 -8.61 9.75
CA PRO A 209 33.46 -9.65 8.73
C PRO A 209 33.08 -10.99 9.38
N PRO A 210 32.22 -11.77 8.73
CA PRO A 210 31.89 -13.09 9.25
C PRO A 210 33.17 -13.95 9.32
N PRO A 211 33.22 -14.95 10.22
CA PRO A 211 34.36 -15.87 10.29
C PRO A 211 34.67 -16.46 8.91
N SER A 212 35.95 -16.66 8.59
CA SER A 212 36.36 -17.20 7.28
C SER A 212 35.66 -18.53 7.00
N GLY A 213 34.87 -18.58 5.92
CA GLY A 213 34.10 -19.76 5.50
C GLY A 213 32.58 -19.58 5.45
N TYR A 214 32.03 -18.46 5.93
CA TYR A 214 30.60 -18.17 5.73
C TYR A 214 30.36 -17.54 4.35
N PRO A 215 29.37 -18.04 3.57
CA PRO A 215 29.02 -17.44 2.29
C PRO A 215 28.48 -16.01 2.51
N ILE A 216 29.10 -15.04 1.84
CA ILE A 216 28.62 -13.67 1.79
C ILE A 216 27.36 -13.66 0.92
N PRO A 217 26.20 -13.20 1.42
CA PRO A 217 25.02 -13.07 0.58
C PRO A 217 25.30 -12.07 -0.56
N PRO A 218 24.86 -12.35 -1.80
CA PRO A 218 25.08 -11.44 -2.93
C PRO A 218 24.46 -10.07 -2.64
N ALA A 219 25.21 -9.02 -2.99
CA ALA A 219 24.87 -7.61 -2.78
C ALA A 219 23.71 -7.11 -3.67
#